data_AF-A0A2E9MDG1-F1
#
_entry.id   AF-A0A2E9MDG1-F1
#
_cell.length_a   1.000
_cell.length_b   1.000
_cell.length_c   1.000
_cell.angle_alpha   90.00
_cell.angle_beta   90.00
_cell.angle_gamma   90.00
#
_symmetry.space_group_name_H-M   'P 1'
#
loop_
_entity.id
_entity.type
_entity.pdbx_description
1 polymer ?
#
loop_
_entity_poly.entity_id
_entity_poly.type
_entity_poly.pdbx_seq_one_letter_code
_entity_poly.pdbx_strand_id
1 'polypeptide(L)'
;MAIFGSASPEPEQMVSTRWHADPFALGSYSHLPPGASPSDYDLVTEAVEGRRFFAGEGTSRKYPATVHGADLSGESAAAEIIDLVL
;
A
#
# COMPACT_ATOMS: atom_id res chain seq x y z
N MET A 1 -5.69 36.26 -0.77
CA MET A 1 -6.42 36.48 0.51
C MET A 1 -6.01 35.35 1.44
N ALA A 2 -5.59 35.62 2.67
CA ALA A 2 -5.24 34.57 3.64
C ALA A 2 -6.50 34.03 4.32
N ILE A 3 -6.63 32.71 4.49
CA ILE A 3 -7.82 32.05 5.08
C ILE A 3 -8.12 32.58 6.49
N PHE A 4 -7.07 32.83 7.29
CA PHE A 4 -7.20 33.25 8.69
C PHE A 4 -6.67 34.68 8.96
N GLY A 5 -6.41 35.47 7.91
CA GLY A 5 -5.74 36.78 8.05
C GLY A 5 -4.25 36.67 8.40
N SER A 6 -3.62 37.80 8.75
CA SER A 6 -2.15 37.90 8.92
C SER A 6 -1.64 37.53 10.32
N ALA A 7 -2.52 37.12 11.24
CA ALA A 7 -2.18 36.88 12.64
C ALA A 7 -1.93 35.39 12.97
N SER A 8 -1.66 34.55 11.96
CA SER A 8 -1.33 33.14 12.20
C SER A 8 0.07 33.05 12.83
N PRO A 9 0.24 32.39 13.98
CA PRO A 9 1.56 32.22 14.60
C PRO A 9 2.43 31.27 13.76
N GLU A 10 3.74 31.40 13.92
CA GLU A 10 4.70 30.46 13.32
C GLU A 10 4.58 29.07 13.98
N PRO A 11 4.73 27.98 13.21
CA PRO A 11 4.67 26.63 13.76
C PRO A 11 5.89 26.35 14.66
N GLU A 12 5.68 25.70 15.81
CA GLU A 12 6.77 25.25 16.69
C GLU A 12 7.59 24.13 16.05
N GLN A 13 6.94 23.25 15.29
CA GLN A 13 7.56 22.13 14.60
C GLN A 13 6.87 21.87 13.28
N MET A 14 7.65 21.43 12.30
CA MET A 14 7.16 21.09 10.97
C MET A 14 7.91 19.88 10.44
N VAL A 15 7.17 18.91 9.90
CA VAL A 15 7.71 17.76 9.16
C VAL A 15 7.06 17.73 7.80
N SER A 16 7.87 17.53 6.76
CA SER A 16 7.42 17.37 5.39
C SER A 16 7.95 16.04 4.85
N THR A 17 7.06 15.17 4.42
CA THR A 17 7.41 13.85 3.87
C THR A 17 7.76 13.96 2.39
N ARG A 18 8.57 13.01 1.91
CA ARG A 18 8.90 12.85 0.49
C ARG A 18 8.82 11.38 0.10
N TRP A 19 7.62 10.79 0.20
CA TRP A 19 7.38 9.36 -0.03
C TRP A 19 7.93 8.83 -1.35
N HIS A 20 7.79 9.60 -2.43
CA HIS A 20 8.35 9.24 -3.74
C HIS A 20 9.89 9.17 -3.77
N ALA A 21 10.57 9.91 -2.89
CA ALA A 21 12.03 9.91 -2.80
C ALA A 21 12.58 8.95 -1.73
N ASP A 22 11.70 8.36 -0.91
CA ASP A 22 12.09 7.38 0.09
C ASP A 22 12.47 6.05 -0.61
N PRO A 23 13.71 5.55 -0.47
CA PRO A 23 14.16 4.35 -1.18
C PRO A 23 13.44 3.07 -0.71
N PHE A 24 12.76 3.08 0.43
CA PHE A 24 12.01 1.93 0.95
C PHE A 24 10.52 1.96 0.59
N ALA A 25 9.99 3.10 0.15
CA ALA A 25 8.58 3.26 -0.22
C ALA A 25 8.37 3.51 -1.71
N LEU A 26 9.22 4.35 -2.33
CA LEU A 26 9.17 4.75 -3.74
C LEU A 26 7.83 5.36 -4.20
N GLY A 27 6.97 5.74 -3.25
CA GLY A 27 5.59 6.14 -3.48
C GLY A 27 4.80 6.08 -2.18
N SER A 28 3.54 6.50 -2.21
CA SER A 28 2.67 6.43 -1.03
C SER A 28 1.89 5.11 -0.97
N TYR A 29 1.25 4.73 -2.07
CA TYR A 29 0.39 3.56 -2.19
C TYR A 29 0.03 3.32 -3.66
N SER A 30 -0.46 2.13 -3.96
CA SER A 30 -0.91 1.70 -5.28
C SER A 30 -2.17 2.44 -5.74
N HIS A 31 -2.35 2.50 -7.05
CA HIS A 31 -3.60 2.88 -7.69
C HIS A 31 -3.66 2.17 -9.05
N LEU A 32 -4.86 2.04 -9.62
CA LEU A 32 -5.03 1.53 -10.98
C LEU A 32 -4.82 2.68 -11.98
N PRO A 33 -3.73 2.67 -12.77
CA PRO A 33 -3.55 3.65 -13.84
C PRO A 33 -4.52 3.39 -15.01
N PRO A 34 -4.69 4.36 -15.94
CA PRO A 34 -5.43 4.11 -17.17
C PRO A 34 -4.92 2.88 -17.92
N GLY A 35 -5.82 1.97 -18.27
CA GLY A 35 -5.51 0.71 -18.94
C GLY A 35 -5.28 -0.48 -18.00
N ALA A 36 -5.12 -0.24 -16.69
CA ALA A 36 -5.12 -1.27 -15.68
C ALA A 36 -6.54 -1.67 -15.26
N SER A 37 -6.65 -2.79 -14.56
CA SER A 37 -7.91 -3.34 -14.08
C SER A 37 -7.78 -3.92 -12.68
N PRO A 38 -8.89 -4.08 -11.92
CA PRO A 38 -8.82 -4.70 -10.60
C PRO A 38 -8.23 -6.12 -10.58
N SER A 39 -8.23 -6.85 -11.70
CA SER A 39 -7.58 -8.16 -11.78
C SER A 39 -6.06 -8.08 -11.79
N ASP A 40 -5.46 -6.91 -12.00
CA ASP A 40 -4.01 -6.75 -11.88
C ASP A 40 -3.54 -6.98 -10.44
N TYR A 41 -4.37 -6.65 -9.43
CA TYR A 41 -4.09 -7.04 -8.04
C TYR A 41 -4.07 -8.56 -7.85
N ASP A 42 -4.98 -9.28 -8.52
CA ASP A 42 -5.03 -10.74 -8.44
C ASP A 42 -3.72 -11.34 -9.02
N LEU A 43 -3.26 -10.81 -10.17
CA LEU A 43 -2.00 -11.23 -10.81
C LEU A 43 -0.77 -11.00 -9.92
N VAL A 44 -0.69 -9.85 -9.24
CA VAL A 44 0.46 -9.53 -8.35
C VAL A 44 0.45 -10.40 -7.08
N THR A 45 -0.70 -10.97 -6.71
CA THR A 45 -0.84 -11.82 -5.53
C THR A 45 -0.42 -13.27 -5.80
N GLU A 46 -0.36 -13.70 -7.07
CA GLU A 46 -0.04 -15.09 -7.42
C GLU A 46 1.31 -15.55 -6.87
N ALA A 47 1.30 -16.67 -6.13
CA ALA A 47 2.51 -17.27 -5.59
C ALA A 47 3.41 -17.82 -6.70
N VAL A 48 4.71 -17.56 -6.61
CA VAL A 48 5.70 -18.06 -7.57
C VAL A 48 6.32 -19.35 -7.06
N GLU A 49 6.12 -20.43 -7.82
CA GLU A 49 6.67 -21.78 -7.59
C GLU A 49 6.29 -22.37 -6.21
N GLY A 50 5.21 -21.90 -5.60
CA GLY A 50 4.80 -22.32 -4.25
C GLY A 50 5.84 -22.01 -3.16
N ARG A 51 6.71 -21.03 -3.41
CA ARG A 51 7.83 -20.66 -2.51
C ARG A 51 7.88 -19.18 -2.18
N ARG A 52 7.36 -18.34 -3.07
CA ARG A 52 7.36 -16.88 -2.93
C ARG A 52 5.91 -16.41 -2.96
N PHE A 53 5.48 -15.82 -1.86
CA PHE A 53 4.13 -15.31 -1.64
C PHE A 53 4.20 -13.80 -1.50
N PHE A 54 3.16 -13.10 -1.93
CA PHE A 54 3.11 -11.64 -1.94
C PHE A 54 1.98 -11.14 -1.04
N ALA A 55 2.31 -10.14 -0.23
CA ALA A 55 1.36 -9.43 0.63
C ALA A 55 1.70 -7.94 0.63
N GLY A 56 0.71 -7.12 0.98
CA GLY A 56 0.82 -5.67 1.03
C GLY A 56 -0.45 -5.00 0.51
N GLU A 57 -0.54 -3.68 0.64
CA GLU A 57 -1.71 -2.94 0.14
C GLU A 57 -1.92 -3.15 -1.37
N GLY A 58 -0.82 -3.28 -2.12
CA GLY A 58 -0.79 -3.52 -3.55
C GLY A 58 -1.14 -4.96 -3.99
N THR A 59 -1.51 -5.83 -3.05
CA THR A 59 -2.03 -7.19 -3.34
C THR A 59 -3.50 -7.34 -2.88
N SER A 60 -4.10 -6.30 -2.31
CA SER A 60 -5.49 -6.33 -1.85
C SER A 60 -6.44 -5.75 -2.90
N ARG A 61 -7.06 -6.61 -3.73
CA ARG A 61 -8.07 -6.16 -4.71
C ARG A 61 -9.26 -5.45 -4.05
N LYS A 62 -9.68 -5.91 -2.88
CA LYS A 62 -10.88 -5.41 -2.18
C LYS A 62 -10.62 -4.12 -1.41
N TYR A 63 -9.39 -3.95 -0.89
CA TYR A 63 -9.03 -2.84 -0.01
C TYR A 63 -7.65 -2.25 -0.36
N PRO A 64 -7.38 -1.88 -1.63
CA PRO A 64 -6.07 -1.36 -2.03
C PRO A 64 -5.77 -0.02 -1.36
N ALA A 65 -4.50 0.35 -1.25
CA ALA A 65 -4.05 1.62 -0.65
C ALA A 65 -4.51 1.85 0.80
N THR A 66 -4.77 0.79 1.56
CA THR A 66 -5.20 0.88 2.96
C THR A 66 -4.36 0.00 3.89
N VAL A 67 -4.29 0.40 5.17
CA VAL A 67 -3.65 -0.39 6.22
C VAL A 67 -4.33 -1.74 6.42
N HIS A 68 -5.67 -1.78 6.48
CA HIS A 68 -6.41 -3.02 6.68
C HIS A 68 -6.33 -3.94 5.45
N GLY A 69 -6.20 -3.41 4.24
CA GLY A 69 -5.92 -4.22 3.06
C GLY A 69 -4.57 -4.91 3.13
N ALA A 70 -3.54 -4.22 3.60
CA ALA A 70 -2.22 -4.81 3.82
C ALA A 70 -2.25 -5.91 4.91
N ASP A 71 -2.92 -5.65 6.03
CA ASP A 71 -3.07 -6.61 7.13
C ASP A 71 -3.78 -7.90 6.67
N LEU A 72 -4.97 -7.77 6.09
CA LEU A 72 -5.74 -8.91 5.57
C LEU A 72 -5.00 -9.67 4.46
N SER A 73 -4.23 -8.98 3.61
CA SER A 73 -3.41 -9.66 2.59
C SER A 73 -2.30 -10.52 3.21
N GLY A 74 -1.77 -10.10 4.37
CA GLY A 74 -0.79 -10.88 5.12
C GLY A 74 -1.40 -12.15 5.71
N GLU A 75 -2.62 -12.05 6.25
CA GLU A 75 -3.38 -13.22 6.72
C GLU A 75 -3.64 -14.22 5.58
N SER A 76 -4.05 -13.74 4.40
CA SER A 76 -4.27 -14.58 3.21
C SER A 76 -2.98 -15.29 2.77
N ALA A 77 -1.87 -14.56 2.63
CA ALA A 77 -0.59 -15.16 2.24
C ALA A 77 -0.09 -16.18 3.28
N ALA A 78 -0.33 -15.94 4.57
CA ALA A 78 -0.02 -16.90 5.62
C ALA A 78 -0.87 -18.18 5.51
N ALA A 79 -2.17 -18.05 5.21
CA ALA A 79 -3.05 -19.20 4.98
C ALA A 79 -2.57 -20.04 3.79
N GLU A 80 -2.20 -19.41 2.67
CA GLU A 80 -1.65 -20.11 1.50
C GLU A 80 -0.37 -20.89 1.83
N ILE A 81 0.52 -20.32 2.64
CA ILE A 81 1.74 -21.00 3.09
C ILE A 81 1.40 -22.21 3.98
N ILE A 82 0.45 -22.05 4.91
CA ILE A 82 0.03 -23.11 5.82
C ILE A 82 -0.55 -24.30 5.04
N ASP A 83 -1.40 -24.03 4.04
CA ASP A 83 -2.04 -25.05 3.20
C ASP A 83 -1.05 -25.87 2.35
N LEU A 84 0.18 -25.40 2.16
CA LEU A 84 1.23 -26.13 1.44
C LEU A 84 2.12 -27.00 2.34
N VAL A 85 2.12 -26.71 3.64
CA VAL A 85 3.01 -27.38 4.62
C VAL A 85 2.24 -28.42 5.45
N LEU A 86 0.92 -28.29 5.55
CA LEU A 86 0.03 -29.23 6.23
C LEU A 86 -0.65 -30.19 5.24
#